data_AF-A0A6M8VZ41-F1
#
_entry.id   AF-A0A6M8VZ41-F1
#
_cell.length_a   1.000
_cell.length_b   1.000
_cell.length_c   1.000
_cell.angle_alpha   90.00
_cell.angle_beta   90.00
_cell.angle_gamma   90.00
#
_symmetry.space_group_name_H-M   'P 1'
#
loop_
_entity.id
_entity.type
_entity.pdbx_description
1 polymer ?
#
loop_
_entity_poly.entity_id
_entity_poly.type
_entity_poly.pdbx_seq_one_letter_code
_entity_poly.pdbx_strand_id
1 'polypeptide(L)'
;MQSKATTVEAYLKELPEDRRKAIEALRKVFKKNLGKGYQEGMQYGMIGYFVPHSVYPDGYHCDPKQPLPFAGLASQKNHMSLYMMCIYGIDEHRDRFVKGWQAAAAEGRARKLDMGKACIRFKKLEDVPLDVVGEAIKRVPVKAYIEHYESVIKQSGARKPAAKKAAGKPAAKKSAARKATGKKATTKKSTAKNAASKKVAAKKAPAKKAATKKAAARTAGKAGGSRAARRS
;
A
#
# COMPACT_ATOMS: atom_id res chain seq x y z
N MET A 1 -6.42 -6.75 3.56
CA MET A 1 -7.81 -7.18 3.33
C MET A 1 -8.26 -6.42 2.09
N GLN A 2 -8.79 -7.09 1.09
CA GLN A 2 -9.32 -6.39 -0.09
C GLN A 2 -10.69 -5.82 0.23
N SER A 3 -10.93 -4.55 -0.09
CA SER A 3 -12.25 -3.95 0.01
C SER A 3 -13.14 -4.50 -1.11
N LYS A 4 -14.45 -4.56 -0.84
CA LYS A 4 -15.48 -4.91 -1.83
C LYS A 4 -16.11 -3.67 -2.47
N ALA A 5 -15.64 -2.47 -2.12
CA ALA A 5 -16.13 -1.22 -2.69
C ALA A 5 -15.93 -1.21 -4.21
N THR A 6 -16.99 -0.81 -4.92
CA THR A 6 -16.99 -0.68 -6.38
C THR A 6 -16.69 0.75 -6.84
N THR A 7 -16.74 1.72 -5.92
CA THR A 7 -16.42 3.13 -6.19
C THR A 7 -15.35 3.65 -5.22
N VAL A 8 -14.61 4.67 -5.65
CA VAL A 8 -13.58 5.32 -4.83
C VAL A 8 -14.20 5.98 -3.60
N GLU A 9 -15.36 6.59 -3.76
CA GLU A 9 -16.09 7.24 -2.68
C GLU A 9 -16.55 6.22 -1.62
N ALA A 10 -17.04 5.06 -2.04
CA ALA A 10 -17.38 3.97 -1.12
C ALA A 10 -16.14 3.45 -0.40
N TYR A 11 -15.03 3.25 -1.14
CA TYR A 11 -13.77 2.82 -0.56
C TYR A 11 -13.28 3.77 0.53
N LEU A 12 -13.25 5.07 0.25
CA LEU A 12 -12.83 6.08 1.23
C LEU A 12 -13.74 6.08 2.46
N LYS A 13 -15.06 5.93 2.28
CA LYS A 13 -16.04 5.86 3.39
C LYS A 13 -15.85 4.66 4.30
N GLU A 14 -15.33 3.55 3.81
CA GLU A 14 -15.04 2.35 4.61
C GLU A 14 -13.75 2.47 5.44
N LEU A 15 -12.85 3.40 5.08
CA LEU A 15 -11.57 3.54 5.77
C LEU A 15 -11.74 4.20 7.15
N PRO A 16 -10.95 3.76 8.16
CA PRO A 16 -10.73 4.52 9.39
C PRO A 16 -10.29 5.96 9.08
N GLU A 17 -10.68 6.90 9.94
CA GLU A 17 -10.51 8.35 9.69
C GLU A 17 -9.06 8.75 9.41
N ASP A 18 -8.11 8.23 10.21
CA ASP A 18 -6.67 8.48 10.07
C ASP A 18 -6.16 8.03 8.69
N ARG A 19 -6.58 6.85 8.25
CA ARG A 19 -6.16 6.29 6.95
C ARG A 19 -6.85 6.99 5.79
N ARG A 20 -8.12 7.36 5.95
CA ARG A 20 -8.87 8.12 4.96
C ARG A 20 -8.18 9.44 4.67
N LYS A 21 -7.79 10.20 5.70
CA LYS A 21 -7.07 11.47 5.55
C LYS A 21 -5.77 11.30 4.76
N ALA A 22 -4.97 10.29 5.09
CA ALA A 22 -3.72 10.01 4.38
C ALA A 22 -3.95 9.64 2.91
N ILE A 23 -4.90 8.73 2.63
CA ILE A 23 -5.22 8.29 1.27
C ILE A 23 -5.84 9.43 0.45
N GLU A 24 -6.69 10.28 1.03
CA GLU A 24 -7.25 11.45 0.36
C GLU A 24 -6.18 12.49 0.01
N ALA A 25 -5.20 12.73 0.90
CA ALA A 25 -4.08 13.61 0.61
C ALA A 25 -3.26 13.10 -0.58
N LEU A 26 -2.96 11.81 -0.62
CA LEU A 26 -2.29 11.17 -1.75
C LEU A 26 -3.14 11.23 -3.02
N ARG A 27 -4.44 10.95 -2.93
CA ARG A 27 -5.37 11.07 -4.04
C ARG A 27 -5.33 12.47 -4.67
N LYS A 28 -5.28 13.53 -3.85
CA LYS A 28 -5.13 14.92 -4.35
C LYS A 28 -3.83 15.10 -5.12
N VAL A 29 -2.71 14.58 -4.61
CA VAL A 29 -1.40 14.64 -5.29
C VAL A 29 -1.47 13.92 -6.64
N PHE A 30 -2.06 12.74 -6.68
CA PHE A 30 -2.23 11.98 -7.92
C PHE A 30 -3.07 12.78 -8.92
N LYS A 31 -4.29 13.19 -8.55
CA LYS A 31 -5.18 13.93 -9.45
C LYS A 31 -4.58 15.24 -9.97
N LYS A 32 -3.71 15.91 -9.20
CA LYS A 32 -3.00 17.12 -9.62
C LYS A 32 -1.91 16.85 -10.66
N ASN A 33 -1.24 15.70 -10.58
CA ASN A 33 -0.04 15.40 -11.36
C ASN A 33 -0.27 14.39 -12.49
N LEU A 34 -1.40 13.70 -12.47
CA LEU A 34 -1.73 12.67 -13.45
C LEU A 34 -2.02 13.30 -14.81
N GLY A 35 -1.30 12.85 -15.84
CA GLY A 35 -1.47 13.33 -17.21
C GLY A 35 -2.82 12.96 -17.83
N LYS A 36 -3.16 13.61 -18.95
CA LYS A 36 -4.31 13.22 -19.77
C LYS A 36 -4.15 11.79 -20.28
N GLY A 37 -5.26 11.06 -20.38
CA GLY A 37 -5.30 9.67 -20.85
C GLY A 37 -5.22 8.61 -19.75
N TYR A 38 -4.94 8.99 -18.51
CA TYR A 38 -5.15 8.13 -17.36
C TYR A 38 -6.54 8.33 -16.76
N GLN A 39 -7.03 7.29 -16.09
CA GLN A 39 -8.30 7.29 -15.38
C GLN A 39 -8.13 6.78 -13.95
N GLU A 40 -8.94 7.30 -13.03
CA GLU A 40 -9.07 6.84 -11.65
C GLU A 40 -10.28 5.89 -11.54
N GLY A 41 -10.11 4.79 -10.79
CA GLY A 41 -11.20 3.87 -10.50
C GLY A 41 -10.83 2.87 -9.41
N MET A 42 -11.69 1.89 -9.17
CA MET A 42 -11.36 0.75 -8.30
C MET A 42 -10.67 -0.35 -9.10
N GLN A 43 -9.49 -0.78 -8.65
CA GLN A 43 -8.75 -1.89 -9.23
C GLN A 43 -8.18 -2.78 -8.12
N TYR A 44 -8.36 -4.11 -8.22
CA TYR A 44 -7.88 -5.07 -7.22
C TYR A 44 -8.31 -4.78 -5.75
N GLY A 45 -9.48 -4.17 -5.55
CA GLY A 45 -10.02 -3.84 -4.22
C GLY A 45 -9.38 -2.62 -3.55
N MET A 46 -8.75 -1.74 -4.33
CA MET A 46 -8.11 -0.50 -3.90
C MET A 46 -8.29 0.60 -4.97
N ILE A 47 -7.92 1.84 -4.66
CA ILE A 47 -7.94 2.91 -5.66
C ILE A 47 -6.81 2.64 -6.65
N GLY A 48 -7.15 2.58 -7.93
CA GLY A 48 -6.22 2.38 -9.03
C GLY A 48 -6.23 3.59 -9.98
N TYR A 49 -5.07 3.82 -10.58
CA TYR A 49 -4.87 4.73 -11.69
C TYR A 49 -4.32 3.90 -12.85
N PHE A 50 -4.95 4.02 -14.01
CA PHE A 50 -4.69 3.12 -15.12
C PHE A 50 -4.93 3.82 -16.46
N VAL A 51 -4.42 3.23 -17.53
CA VAL A 51 -4.77 3.61 -18.90
C VAL A 51 -6.01 2.81 -19.31
N PRO A 52 -7.14 3.47 -19.62
CA PRO A 52 -8.38 2.78 -19.97
C PRO A 52 -8.28 2.12 -21.35
N HIS A 53 -9.13 1.11 -21.61
CA HIS A 53 -9.17 0.42 -22.90
C HIS A 53 -9.50 1.33 -24.09
N SER A 54 -10.17 2.46 -23.86
CA SER A 54 -10.42 3.47 -24.90
C SER A 54 -9.12 4.12 -25.41
N VAL A 55 -8.05 4.12 -24.61
CA VAL A 55 -6.74 4.65 -24.99
C VAL A 55 -5.78 3.52 -25.36
N TYR A 56 -5.85 2.38 -24.66
CA TYR A 56 -5.00 1.21 -24.92
C TYR A 56 -5.85 -0.08 -24.91
N PRO A 57 -6.39 -0.51 -26.07
CA PRO A 57 -7.34 -1.62 -26.15
C PRO A 57 -6.82 -2.95 -25.60
N ASP A 58 -5.54 -3.25 -25.82
CA ASP A 58 -4.91 -4.53 -25.44
C ASP A 58 -4.84 -4.77 -23.92
N GLY A 59 -4.94 -3.71 -23.12
CA GLY A 59 -5.01 -3.82 -21.67
C GLY A 59 -3.78 -4.45 -21.00
N TYR A 60 -3.99 -5.03 -19.82
CA TYR A 60 -2.90 -5.66 -19.08
C TYR A 60 -2.51 -7.03 -19.65
N HIS A 61 -1.23 -7.33 -19.79
CA HIS A 61 -0.75 -8.51 -20.51
C HIS A 61 -1.05 -9.83 -19.79
N CYS A 62 -1.18 -9.80 -18.47
CA CYS A 62 -1.59 -10.98 -17.70
C CYS A 62 -3.11 -11.21 -17.74
N ASP A 63 -3.89 -10.14 -17.88
CA ASP A 63 -5.35 -10.17 -17.95
C ASP A 63 -5.83 -9.01 -18.85
N PRO A 64 -6.00 -9.24 -20.16
CA PRO A 64 -6.37 -8.19 -21.12
C PRO A 64 -7.73 -7.53 -20.84
N LYS A 65 -8.55 -8.08 -19.94
CA LYS A 65 -9.80 -7.43 -19.49
C LYS A 65 -9.55 -6.32 -18.48
N GLN A 66 -8.35 -6.26 -17.90
CA GLN A 66 -7.96 -5.20 -17.00
C GLN A 66 -7.32 -4.06 -17.78
N PRO A 67 -7.63 -2.80 -17.42
CA PRO A 67 -6.91 -1.67 -17.97
C PRO A 67 -5.45 -1.71 -17.52
N LEU A 68 -4.57 -1.09 -18.30
CA LEU A 68 -3.13 -1.10 -18.05
C LEU A 68 -2.83 -0.36 -16.72
N PRO A 69 -2.38 -1.07 -15.66
CA PRO A 69 -2.19 -0.47 -14.34
C PRO A 69 -1.02 0.49 -14.34
N PHE A 70 -1.18 1.68 -13.78
CA PHE A 70 -0.13 2.69 -13.69
C PHE A 70 0.29 2.94 -12.24
N ALA A 71 -0.68 3.04 -11.33
CA ALA A 71 -0.42 3.20 -9.91
C ALA A 71 -1.65 2.86 -9.06
N GLY A 72 -1.52 2.83 -7.73
CA GLY A 72 -2.63 2.56 -6.83
C GLY A 72 -2.38 2.94 -5.38
N LEU A 73 -3.46 3.16 -4.63
CA LEU A 73 -3.46 3.55 -3.22
C LEU A 73 -4.26 2.54 -2.41
N ALA A 74 -3.62 1.91 -1.44
CA ALA A 74 -4.23 0.86 -0.64
C ALA A 74 -4.10 1.08 0.87
N SER A 75 -5.12 0.67 1.60
CA SER A 75 -5.11 0.49 3.05
C SER A 75 -5.02 -1.00 3.40
N GLN A 76 -3.83 -1.47 3.75
CA GLN A 76 -3.58 -2.86 4.16
C GLN A 76 -3.68 -3.01 5.68
N LYS A 77 -3.73 -4.24 6.20
CA LYS A 77 -3.98 -4.49 7.64
C LYS A 77 -3.06 -3.66 8.56
N ASN A 78 -1.76 -3.60 8.25
CA ASN A 78 -0.74 -3.00 9.12
C ASN A 78 -0.11 -1.70 8.59
N HIS A 79 -0.40 -1.31 7.35
CA HIS A 79 0.21 -0.18 6.66
C HIS A 79 -0.70 0.31 5.53
N MET A 80 -0.46 1.53 5.06
CA MET A 80 -0.93 2.01 3.77
C MET A 80 0.16 1.79 2.72
N SER A 81 -0.24 1.65 1.46
CA SER A 81 0.69 1.34 0.37
C SER A 81 0.45 2.22 -0.85
N LEU A 82 1.55 2.65 -1.47
CA LEU A 82 1.59 3.21 -2.82
C LEU A 82 2.10 2.12 -3.77
N TYR A 83 1.25 1.72 -4.71
CA TYR A 83 1.68 0.93 -5.85
C TYR A 83 2.07 1.88 -6.97
N MET A 84 3.32 1.86 -7.41
CA MET A 84 3.88 2.78 -8.39
C MET A 84 4.44 1.96 -9.56
N MET A 85 3.59 1.58 -10.52
CA MET A 85 4.06 0.84 -11.70
C MET A 85 4.84 1.74 -12.66
N CYS A 86 4.67 3.06 -12.57
CA CYS A 86 5.40 4.06 -13.34
C CYS A 86 6.92 4.09 -13.07
N ILE A 87 7.38 3.56 -11.94
CA ILE A 87 8.81 3.40 -11.62
C ILE A 87 9.28 1.94 -11.80
N TYR A 88 8.39 1.04 -12.24
CA TYR A 88 8.70 -0.37 -12.39
C TYR A 88 9.14 -0.65 -13.83
N GLY A 89 10.36 -1.15 -14.01
CA GLY A 89 10.93 -1.45 -15.33
C GLY A 89 11.65 -0.29 -16.02
N ILE A 90 11.56 0.93 -15.45
CA ILE A 90 12.31 2.11 -15.91
C ILE A 90 13.30 2.51 -14.81
N ASP A 91 14.54 1.99 -14.91
CA ASP A 91 15.56 2.16 -13.86
C ASP A 91 15.85 3.64 -13.56
N GLU A 92 15.88 4.50 -14.58
CA GLU A 92 16.08 5.96 -14.39
C GLU A 92 14.99 6.57 -13.50
N HIS A 93 13.73 6.21 -13.72
CA HIS A 93 12.61 6.74 -12.94
C HIS A 93 12.63 6.22 -11.51
N ARG A 94 12.96 4.93 -11.35
CA ARG A 94 13.14 4.32 -10.04
C ARG A 94 14.25 4.98 -9.25
N ASP A 95 15.41 5.18 -9.86
CA ASP A 95 16.57 5.76 -9.19
C ASP A 95 16.33 7.20 -8.78
N ARG A 96 15.70 7.99 -9.66
CA ARG A 96 15.32 9.37 -9.33
C ARG A 96 14.33 9.43 -8.16
N PHE A 97 13.33 8.54 -8.16
CA PHE A 97 12.37 8.45 -7.06
C PHE A 97 13.04 8.07 -5.74
N VAL A 98 13.90 7.03 -5.75
CA VAL A 98 14.63 6.58 -4.56
C VAL A 98 15.55 7.68 -4.02
N LYS A 99 16.32 8.36 -4.89
CA LYS A 99 17.20 9.47 -4.51
C LYS A 99 16.40 10.65 -3.93
N GLY A 100 15.29 11.04 -4.58
CA GLY A 100 14.41 12.09 -4.09
C GLY A 100 13.82 11.77 -2.72
N TRP A 101 13.40 10.53 -2.51
CA TRP A 101 12.89 10.09 -1.21
C TRP A 101 13.97 10.11 -0.13
N GLN A 102 15.18 9.63 -0.45
CA GLN A 102 16.32 9.63 0.48
C GLN A 102 16.72 11.06 0.88
N ALA A 103 16.75 12.00 -0.07
CA ALA A 103 16.99 13.41 0.21
C ALA A 103 15.92 13.99 1.15
N ALA A 104 14.64 13.75 0.85
CA ALA A 104 13.55 14.18 1.72
C ALA A 104 13.64 13.58 3.14
N ALA A 105 14.06 12.31 3.25
CA ALA A 105 14.27 11.67 4.55
C ALA A 105 15.45 12.28 5.32
N ALA A 106 16.54 12.63 4.64
CA ALA A 106 17.68 13.32 5.25
C ALA A 106 17.31 14.72 5.77
N GLU A 107 16.36 15.39 5.11
CA GLU A 107 15.81 16.68 5.52
C GLU A 107 14.69 16.57 6.58
N GLY A 108 14.38 15.36 7.06
CA GLY A 108 13.32 15.13 8.05
C GLY A 108 11.89 15.26 7.53
N ARG A 109 11.70 15.33 6.20
CA ARG A 109 10.39 15.42 5.53
C ARG A 109 9.76 14.06 5.20
N ALA A 110 10.50 12.97 5.42
CA ALA A 110 10.04 11.61 5.16
C ALA A 110 10.71 10.60 6.10
N ARG A 111 10.12 9.40 6.21
CA ARG A 111 10.79 8.27 6.84
C ARG A 111 11.69 7.55 5.83
N LYS A 112 12.63 6.74 6.34
CA LYS A 112 13.41 5.81 5.50
C LYS A 112 12.47 5.02 4.59
N LEU A 113 12.79 5.03 3.29
CA LEU A 113 12.02 4.35 2.25
C LEU A 113 11.91 2.84 2.55
N ASP A 114 10.67 2.37 2.72
CA ASP A 114 10.33 0.95 2.79
C ASP A 114 9.58 0.55 1.51
N MET A 115 10.30 -0.03 0.54
CA MET A 115 9.71 -0.42 -0.74
C MET A 115 10.07 -1.85 -1.17
N GLY A 116 9.10 -2.52 -1.77
CA GLY A 116 9.33 -3.67 -2.65
C GLY A 116 9.74 -3.22 -4.06
N LYS A 117 9.46 -4.06 -5.08
CA LYS A 117 9.75 -3.72 -6.48
C LYS A 117 9.04 -2.43 -6.94
N ALA A 118 7.78 -2.27 -6.56
CA ALA A 118 6.92 -1.16 -6.96
C ALA A 118 5.89 -0.78 -5.88
N CYS A 119 6.07 -1.28 -4.66
CA CYS A 119 5.11 -1.16 -3.55
C CYS A 119 5.80 -0.46 -2.39
N ILE A 120 5.44 0.79 -2.12
CA ILE A 120 5.99 1.61 -1.03
C ILE A 120 5.04 1.52 0.15
N ARG A 121 5.55 1.16 1.33
CA ARG A 121 4.77 0.94 2.54
C ARG A 121 5.01 2.07 3.53
N PHE A 122 3.94 2.62 4.08
CA PHE A 122 4.00 3.70 5.07
C PHE A 122 2.86 3.56 6.09
N LYS A 123 3.02 4.17 7.27
CA LYS A 123 2.00 4.12 8.33
C LYS A 123 1.29 5.44 8.53
N LYS A 124 1.99 6.55 8.30
CA LYS A 124 1.45 7.90 8.46
C LYS A 124 1.77 8.75 7.24
N LEU A 125 0.97 9.77 6.98
CA LEU A 125 1.15 10.65 5.83
C LEU A 125 2.45 11.44 5.92
N GLU A 126 2.86 11.82 7.13
CA GLU A 126 4.05 12.62 7.41
C GLU A 126 5.34 11.84 7.10
N ASP A 127 5.26 10.52 6.96
CA ASP A 127 6.37 9.68 6.55
C ASP A 127 6.61 9.70 5.03
N VAL A 128 5.73 10.37 4.26
CA VAL A 128 5.69 10.33 2.79
C VAL A 128 5.98 11.70 2.18
N PRO A 129 7.04 11.84 1.35
CA PRO A 129 7.34 13.07 0.64
C PRO A 129 6.41 13.22 -0.57
N LEU A 130 5.29 13.94 -0.37
CA LEU A 130 4.23 14.12 -1.36
C LEU A 130 4.70 14.82 -2.64
N ASP A 131 5.69 15.70 -2.53
CA ASP A 131 6.38 16.36 -3.63
C ASP A 131 7.08 15.34 -4.55
N VAL A 132 7.87 14.44 -3.96
CA VAL A 132 8.59 13.39 -4.69
C VAL A 132 7.62 12.43 -5.38
N VAL A 133 6.52 12.08 -4.71
CA VAL A 133 5.46 11.23 -5.29
C VAL A 133 4.79 11.93 -6.48
N GLY A 134 4.44 13.22 -6.33
CA GLY A 134 3.82 14.00 -7.41
C GLY A 134 4.71 14.12 -8.64
N GLU A 135 6.00 14.42 -8.45
CA GLU A 135 6.97 14.52 -9.54
C GLU A 135 7.16 13.19 -10.27
N ALA A 136 7.17 12.06 -9.56
CA ALA A 136 7.28 10.75 -10.18
C ALA A 136 6.08 10.43 -11.09
N ILE A 137 4.87 10.78 -10.67
CA ILE A 137 3.64 10.60 -11.46
C ILE A 137 3.67 11.49 -12.70
N LYS A 138 4.01 12.76 -12.52
CA LYS A 138 4.04 13.76 -13.59
C LYS A 138 5.05 13.43 -14.70
N ARG A 139 6.14 12.75 -14.34
CA ARG A 139 7.25 12.43 -15.24
C ARG A 139 6.87 11.46 -16.36
N VAL A 140 5.78 10.71 -16.22
CA VAL A 140 5.43 9.62 -17.14
C VAL A 140 4.15 9.96 -17.90
N PRO A 141 4.23 10.54 -19.11
CA PRO A 141 3.08 10.69 -20.00
C PRO A 141 2.51 9.33 -20.43
N VAL A 142 1.20 9.28 -20.66
CA VAL A 142 0.48 8.04 -21.04
C VAL A 142 1.09 7.35 -22.25
N LYS A 143 1.48 8.10 -23.28
CA LYS A 143 2.06 7.56 -24.51
C LYS A 143 3.42 6.89 -24.24
N ALA A 144 4.31 7.60 -23.54
CA ALA A 144 5.62 7.07 -23.17
C ALA A 144 5.51 5.83 -22.26
N TYR A 145 4.48 5.79 -21.40
CA TYR A 145 4.21 4.63 -20.57
C TYR A 145 3.83 3.40 -21.39
N ILE A 146 2.90 3.55 -22.35
CA ILE A 146 2.46 2.47 -23.24
C ILE A 146 3.63 1.95 -24.08
N GLU A 147 4.41 2.86 -24.70
CA GLU A 147 5.57 2.50 -25.51
C GLU A 147 6.61 1.70 -24.71
N HIS A 148 6.93 2.15 -23.50
CA HIS A 148 7.83 1.41 -22.62
C HIS A 148 7.25 0.04 -22.27
N TYR A 149 5.98 0.00 -21.87
CA TYR A 149 5.30 -1.23 -21.47
C TYR A 149 5.29 -2.29 -22.58
N GLU A 150 4.94 -1.91 -23.80
CA GLU A 150 5.00 -2.81 -24.96
C GLU A 150 6.42 -3.31 -25.24
N SER A 151 7.44 -2.43 -25.11
CA SER A 151 8.83 -2.81 -25.35
C SER A 151 9.28 -3.92 -24.40
N VAL A 152 8.86 -3.85 -23.13
CA VAL A 152 9.18 -4.87 -22.11
C VAL A 152 8.46 -6.17 -22.41
N ILE A 153 7.19 -6.12 -22.82
CA ILE A 153 6.42 -7.33 -23.13
C ILE A 153 6.96 -8.04 -24.35
N LYS A 154 7.23 -7.30 -25.44
CA LYS A 154 7.84 -7.84 -26.68
C LYS A 154 9.18 -8.51 -26.37
N GLN A 155 10.02 -7.90 -25.54
CA GLN A 155 11.29 -8.50 -25.09
C GLN A 155 11.09 -9.71 -24.18
N SER A 156 10.04 -9.73 -23.35
CA SER A 156 9.73 -10.87 -22.48
C SER A 156 9.18 -12.07 -23.26
N GLY A 157 8.43 -11.84 -24.35
CA GLY A 157 8.01 -12.88 -25.30
C GLY A 157 9.18 -13.43 -26.13
N ALA A 158 10.24 -12.66 -26.33
CA ALA A 158 11.49 -13.09 -26.98
C ALA A 158 12.51 -13.72 -26.01
N ARG A 159 12.36 -13.53 -24.69
CA ARG A 159 13.22 -14.16 -23.68
C ARG A 159 12.69 -15.55 -23.34
N LYS A 160 13.20 -16.55 -24.05
CA LYS A 160 13.20 -17.95 -23.56
C LYS A 160 13.75 -17.96 -22.13
N PRO A 161 13.09 -18.60 -21.15
CA PRO A 161 13.63 -18.66 -19.81
C PRO A 161 15.01 -19.31 -19.87
N ALA A 162 16.03 -18.60 -19.38
CA ALA A 162 17.34 -19.17 -19.14
C ALA A 162 17.13 -20.42 -18.29
N ALA A 163 17.44 -21.58 -18.88
CA ALA A 163 17.35 -22.86 -18.21
C ALA A 163 18.06 -22.75 -16.86
N LYS A 164 17.34 -23.07 -15.78
CA LYS A 164 17.98 -23.33 -14.47
C LYS A 164 19.07 -24.36 -14.74
N LYS A 165 20.33 -23.94 -14.70
CA LYS A 165 21.48 -24.83 -14.70
C LYS A 165 21.37 -25.61 -13.39
N ALA A 166 20.75 -26.79 -13.46
CA ALA A 166 20.77 -27.74 -12.38
C ALA A 166 22.24 -28.02 -12.07
N ALA A 167 22.69 -27.63 -10.88
CA ALA A 167 23.99 -28.00 -10.37
C ALA A 167 23.99 -29.53 -10.20
N GLY A 168 24.42 -30.23 -11.25
CA GLY A 168 24.77 -31.63 -11.18
C GLY A 168 25.93 -31.79 -10.22
N LYS A 169 25.67 -32.37 -9.05
CA LYS A 169 26.69 -32.86 -8.13
C LYS A 169 27.28 -34.13 -8.76
N PRO A 170 28.59 -34.19 -9.11
CA PRO A 170 29.16 -35.41 -9.66
C PRO A 170 29.26 -36.46 -8.55
N ALA A 171 28.75 -37.66 -8.85
CA ALA A 171 28.99 -38.85 -8.07
C ALA A 171 30.48 -39.23 -8.15
N ALA A 172 31.17 -39.28 -7.02
CA ALA A 172 32.49 -39.87 -6.90
C ALA A 172 32.39 -41.25 -6.24
N LYS A 173 33.01 -42.23 -6.90
CA LYS A 173 33.06 -43.66 -6.60
C LYS A 173 33.67 -43.98 -5.24
N LYS A 174 33.22 -45.10 -4.66
CA LYS A 174 33.84 -45.87 -3.58
C LYS A 174 35.31 -46.19 -3.89
N SER A 175 36.18 -46.03 -2.88
CA SER A 175 37.30 -46.94 -2.61
C SER A 175 37.45 -47.12 -1.11
N ALA A 176 37.59 -48.36 -0.69
CA ALA A 176 37.67 -48.81 0.69
C ALA A 176 39.07 -48.59 1.30
N ALA A 177 39.13 -48.26 2.60
CA ALA A 177 40.24 -48.60 3.47
C ALA A 177 39.74 -48.71 4.92
N ARG A 178 39.98 -49.88 5.53
CA ARG A 178 39.69 -50.23 6.93
C ARG A 178 40.72 -49.58 7.88
N LYS A 179 40.29 -49.14 9.07
CA LYS A 179 40.75 -49.66 10.38
C LYS A 179 39.91 -49.13 11.56
N ALA A 180 39.74 -50.00 12.54
CA ALA A 180 39.02 -49.87 13.81
C ALA A 180 39.58 -48.73 14.71
N THR A 181 38.91 -48.19 15.72
CA THR A 181 38.31 -48.80 16.93
C THR A 181 37.47 -47.75 17.69
N GLY A 182 36.56 -48.15 18.60
CA GLY A 182 36.10 -47.26 19.69
C GLY A 182 34.63 -47.38 20.08
N LYS A 183 34.33 -48.31 21.01
CA LYS A 183 33.05 -48.54 21.69
C LYS A 183 32.80 -47.43 22.74
N LYS A 184 31.61 -46.82 22.81
CA LYS A 184 30.92 -46.55 24.09
C LYS A 184 29.43 -46.15 23.91
N ALA A 185 28.59 -46.85 24.65
CA ALA A 185 27.15 -46.64 24.80
C ALA A 185 26.83 -45.56 25.85
N THR A 186 25.66 -44.92 25.75
CA THR A 186 24.79 -44.43 26.86
C THR A 186 23.43 -44.00 26.24
N THR A 187 22.34 -44.74 26.42
CA THR A 187 21.29 -44.66 27.47
C THR A 187 20.41 -43.40 27.53
N LYS A 188 19.10 -43.68 27.56
CA LYS A 188 17.95 -42.97 28.18
C LYS A 188 17.17 -41.90 27.41
N LYS A 189 15.94 -42.33 27.05
CA LYS A 189 14.65 -41.90 27.62
C LYS A 189 14.29 -40.40 27.51
N SER A 190 13.34 -40.10 26.62
CA SER A 190 12.47 -38.92 26.72
C SER A 190 11.03 -39.36 27.02
N THR A 191 10.60 -39.09 28.25
CA THR A 191 9.19 -39.01 28.68
C THR A 191 8.98 -37.62 29.25
N ALA A 192 8.11 -36.82 28.64
CA ALA A 192 7.47 -35.62 29.22
C ALA A 192 6.64 -34.92 28.14
N LYS A 193 5.50 -34.28 28.40
CA LYS A 193 4.47 -34.35 29.44
C LYS A 193 3.38 -33.40 28.93
N ASN A 194 2.14 -33.86 29.02
CA ASN A 194 0.88 -33.11 29.20
C ASN A 194 0.74 -31.68 28.63
N ALA A 195 -0.10 -31.59 27.60
CA ALA A 195 -0.96 -30.44 27.37
C ALA A 195 -2.19 -30.54 28.29
N ALA A 196 -2.39 -29.53 29.14
CA ALA A 196 -3.63 -29.33 29.89
C ALA A 196 -4.01 -27.85 29.80
N SER A 197 -5.16 -27.56 29.18
CA SER A 197 -6.26 -26.77 29.75
C SER A 197 -7.27 -26.36 28.67
N LYS A 198 -8.48 -26.94 28.79
CA LYS A 198 -9.70 -26.56 28.08
C LYS A 198 -10.62 -25.88 29.10
N LYS A 199 -11.04 -24.64 28.76
CA LYS A 199 -12.44 -24.14 28.79
C LYS A 199 -13.14 -23.84 30.15
N VAL A 200 -13.70 -22.63 30.25
CA VAL A 200 -15.13 -22.24 30.47
C VAL A 200 -15.33 -21.04 31.44
N ALA A 201 -15.95 -19.99 30.89
CA ALA A 201 -16.96 -19.02 31.36
C ALA A 201 -17.24 -18.74 32.86
N ALA A 202 -17.47 -17.47 33.24
CA ALA A 202 -18.82 -16.85 33.39
C ALA A 202 -18.83 -15.51 34.19
N LYS A 203 -19.67 -14.57 33.72
CA LYS A 203 -20.53 -13.56 34.41
C LYS A 203 -19.99 -12.69 35.57
N LYS A 204 -20.09 -11.35 35.41
CA LYS A 204 -21.14 -10.49 36.05
C LYS A 204 -20.97 -8.99 35.72
N ALA A 205 -22.09 -8.32 35.42
CA ALA A 205 -22.27 -6.88 35.60
C ALA A 205 -22.74 -6.59 37.06
N PRO A 206 -22.77 -5.31 37.50
CA PRO A 206 -24.07 -4.63 37.54
C PRO A 206 -24.03 -3.13 37.17
N ALA A 207 -25.23 -2.54 37.10
CA ALA A 207 -25.54 -1.22 36.57
C ALA A 207 -25.94 -0.18 37.65
N LYS A 208 -25.99 1.10 37.20
CA LYS A 208 -26.79 2.27 37.64
C LYS A 208 -26.40 3.05 38.93
N LYS A 209 -26.21 4.36 38.76
CA LYS A 209 -27.16 5.39 39.27
C LYS A 209 -27.01 6.72 38.52
N ALA A 210 -28.15 7.31 38.18
CA ALA A 210 -28.36 8.67 37.71
C ALA A 210 -29.28 9.40 38.71
N ALA A 211 -29.09 10.71 38.92
CA ALA A 211 -30.07 11.71 39.41
C ALA A 211 -29.33 13.06 39.55
N THR A 212 -29.55 14.08 38.72
CA THR A 212 -30.64 15.10 38.69
C THR A 212 -30.62 16.16 39.81
N LYS A 213 -30.45 17.43 39.41
CA LYS A 213 -31.31 18.62 39.68
C LYS A 213 -30.51 19.90 39.32
N LYS A 214 -31.05 21.06 38.96
CA LYS A 214 -32.28 21.59 38.33
C LYS A 214 -32.22 23.12 38.54
N ALA A 215 -32.57 23.91 37.50
CA ALA A 215 -33.13 25.28 37.55
C ALA A 215 -32.22 26.43 38.06
N ALA A 216 -32.39 27.71 37.67
CA ALA A 216 -33.35 28.45 36.83
C ALA A 216 -32.71 29.84 36.54
N ALA A 217 -32.76 30.36 35.31
CA ALA A 217 -33.74 31.30 34.75
C ALA A 217 -33.66 32.75 35.26
N ARG A 218 -33.61 33.72 34.31
CA ARG A 218 -34.56 34.85 34.09
C ARG A 218 -33.85 36.02 33.35
N THR A 219 -34.33 36.36 32.13
CA THR A 219 -35.03 37.61 31.72
C THR A 219 -34.12 38.85 31.58
N ALA A 220 -34.26 39.82 30.68
CA ALA A 220 -35.18 40.18 29.59
C ALA A 220 -34.63 41.47 28.90
N GLY A 221 -35.25 41.89 27.79
CA GLY A 221 -35.17 43.25 27.21
C GLY A 221 -34.40 43.29 25.87
N LYS A 222 -34.98 43.31 24.67
CA LYS A 222 -36.08 44.08 24.00
C LYS A 222 -35.68 45.51 23.58
N ALA A 223 -35.90 45.77 22.29
CA ALA A 223 -36.02 47.07 21.56
C ALA A 223 -34.71 47.84 21.34
N GLY A 224 -34.46 48.56 20.25
CA GLY A 224 -35.19 48.92 19.02
C GLY A 224 -34.16 49.69 18.15
N GLY A 225 -34.22 49.61 16.81
CA GLY A 225 -34.88 50.65 16.02
C GLY A 225 -33.89 51.61 15.33
N SER A 226 -33.79 51.49 14.00
CA SER A 226 -33.62 52.54 12.96
C SER A 226 -32.75 53.79 13.24
N ARG A 227 -31.76 54.04 12.37
CA ARG A 227 -31.77 55.25 11.51
C ARG A 227 -30.70 55.25 10.42
N ALA A 228 -31.13 55.67 9.24
CA ALA A 228 -30.34 56.02 8.06
C ALA A 228 -29.72 57.43 8.17
N ALA A 229 -28.60 57.65 7.47
CA ALA A 229 -28.11 58.89 6.82
C ALA A 229 -26.63 58.62 6.41
N ARG A 230 -26.22 58.54 5.14
CA ARG A 230 -26.19 59.50 4.02
C ARG A 230 -25.34 60.75 4.31
N ARG A 231 -24.42 61.04 3.35
CA ARG A 231 -23.48 62.19 3.21
C ARG A 231 -22.16 61.98 3.98
N SER A 232 -20.99 62.30 3.46
CA SER A 232 -20.52 62.79 2.15
C SER A 232 -19.02 62.49 2.08
#